data_AF-A0A9C8L6J3-F1
#
_entry.id   AF-A0A9C8L6J3-F1
#
_cell.length_a   1.000
_cell.length_b   1.000
_cell.length_c   1.000
_cell.angle_alpha   90.00
_cell.angle_beta   90.00
_cell.angle_gamma   90.00
#
_symmetry.space_group_name_H-M   'P 1'
#
loop_
_entity.id
_entity.type
_entity.pdbx_description
1 polymer ?
#
loop_
_entity_poly.entity_id
_entity_poly.type
_entity_poly.pdbx_seq_one_letter_code
_entity_poly.pdbx_strand_id
1 'polypeptide(L)'
;MSKDENRLKKLLSPQTLTPLLQSFGAMLGPDVPLAVSDSPEHVLESHLSFPADRIASLWQAAPETDEIALLPQGAVAPVYVESRRSGLILATGALPPPPQTRLVLAALRQSLESLAQVTLERRAVAHEALARYRELNLLYNLGETLATCLNVDELLQRVVFEATRIIQARQGAVLLLDTAGHFSVAAQTDADDTPLPF
;
A
#
# COMPACT_ATOMS: atom_id res chain seq x y z
N MET A 1 -8.20 6.61 -1.46
CA MET A 1 -7.58 5.27 -1.29
C MET A 1 -8.22 4.34 -2.29
N SER A 2 -7.43 3.81 -3.21
CA SER A 2 -7.96 3.14 -4.40
C SER A 2 -8.47 1.74 -4.06
N LYS A 3 -9.56 1.30 -4.71
CA LYS A 3 -10.23 0.00 -4.51
C LYS A 3 -9.27 -1.20 -4.61
N ASP A 4 -8.10 -0.96 -5.17
CA ASP A 4 -7.10 -1.92 -5.64
C ASP A 4 -5.88 -2.06 -4.70
N GLU A 5 -5.69 -1.22 -3.68
CA GLU A 5 -4.53 -1.29 -2.76
C GLU A 5 -4.61 -2.47 -1.77
N ASN A 6 -5.81 -2.82 -1.30
CA ASN A 6 -6.01 -3.87 -0.29
C ASN A 6 -6.20 -5.27 -0.88
N ARG A 7 -5.86 -5.49 -2.16
CA ARG A 7 -5.93 -6.84 -2.76
C ARG A 7 -4.78 -7.70 -2.25
N LEU A 8 -5.07 -8.96 -1.90
CA LEU A 8 -4.05 -9.88 -1.38
C LEU A 8 -2.82 -9.98 -2.28
N LYS A 9 -2.97 -9.94 -3.61
CA LYS A 9 -1.86 -9.97 -4.57
C LYS A 9 -0.85 -8.83 -4.40
N LYS A 10 -1.29 -7.68 -3.87
CA LYS A 10 -0.43 -6.53 -3.61
C LYS A 10 0.18 -6.60 -2.23
N LEU A 11 -0.41 -7.32 -1.28
CA LEU A 11 0.02 -7.36 0.12
C LEU A 11 0.89 -8.57 0.44
N LEU A 12 0.69 -9.68 -0.26
CA LEU A 12 1.38 -10.94 -0.01
C LEU A 12 2.11 -11.37 -1.28
N SER A 13 3.39 -11.70 -1.13
CA SER A 13 4.19 -12.23 -2.24
C SER A 13 4.05 -13.76 -2.32
N PRO A 14 4.27 -14.35 -3.52
CA PRO A 14 4.36 -15.79 -3.69
C PRO A 14 5.31 -16.45 -2.69
N GLN A 15 6.47 -15.84 -2.45
CA GLN A 15 7.49 -16.35 -1.53
C GLN A 15 6.99 -16.50 -0.08
N THR A 16 6.00 -15.70 0.33
CA THR A 16 5.38 -15.82 1.66
C THR A 16 4.19 -16.78 1.64
N LEU A 17 3.40 -16.79 0.57
CA LEU A 17 2.20 -17.63 0.45
C LEU A 17 2.54 -19.11 0.28
N THR A 18 3.49 -19.47 -0.59
CA THR A 18 3.86 -20.86 -0.88
C THR A 18 4.18 -21.68 0.37
N PRO A 19 5.10 -21.27 1.28
CA PRO A 19 5.42 -22.07 2.46
C PRO A 19 4.27 -22.18 3.46
N LEU A 20 3.41 -21.15 3.56
CA LEU A 20 2.20 -21.22 4.39
C LEU A 20 1.22 -22.25 3.83
N LEU A 21 0.90 -22.16 2.54
CA LEU A 21 -0.02 -23.09 1.90
C LEU A 21 0.49 -24.54 1.95
N GLN A 22 1.80 -24.75 1.80
CA GLN A 22 2.41 -26.07 2.00
C GLN A 22 2.23 -26.59 3.43
N SER A 23 2.55 -25.76 4.43
CA SER A 23 2.47 -26.16 5.84
C SER A 23 1.05 -26.47 6.27
N PHE A 24 0.09 -25.59 5.93
CA PHE A 24 -1.32 -25.78 6.29
C PHE A 24 -2.02 -26.82 5.40
N GLY A 25 -1.62 -26.94 4.14
CA GLY A 25 -2.09 -28.01 3.24
C GLY A 25 -1.75 -29.39 3.79
N ALA A 26 -0.51 -29.60 4.21
CA ALA A 26 -0.08 -30.85 4.85
C ALA A 26 -0.86 -31.18 6.14
N MET A 27 -1.32 -30.17 6.89
CA MET A 27 -2.16 -30.35 8.07
C MET A 27 -3.61 -30.75 7.75
N LEU A 28 -4.12 -30.37 6.57
CA LEU A 28 -5.43 -30.79 6.11
C LEU A 28 -5.40 -32.21 5.52
N GLY A 29 -4.28 -32.60 4.92
CA GLY A 29 -4.06 -33.93 4.39
C GLY A 29 -3.11 -33.91 3.18
N PRO A 30 -2.51 -35.05 2.82
CA PRO A 30 -1.52 -35.13 1.73
C PRO A 30 -2.11 -34.78 0.36
N ASP A 31 -3.40 -35.03 0.15
CA ASP A 31 -4.09 -34.85 -1.13
C ASP A 31 -5.18 -33.77 -1.08
N VAL A 32 -5.05 -32.79 -0.17
CA VAL A 32 -5.99 -31.67 -0.06
C VAL A 32 -5.41 -30.45 -0.78
N PRO A 33 -5.93 -30.08 -1.98
CA PRO A 33 -5.55 -28.83 -2.61
C PRO A 33 -6.06 -27.66 -1.78
N LEU A 34 -5.17 -26.72 -1.52
CA LEU A 34 -5.43 -25.51 -0.75
C LEU A 34 -4.94 -24.31 -1.54
N ALA A 35 -5.81 -23.34 -1.78
CA ALA A 35 -5.49 -22.17 -2.58
C ALA A 35 -5.93 -20.88 -1.91
N VAL A 36 -5.26 -19.79 -2.26
CA VAL A 36 -5.68 -18.43 -1.92
C VAL A 36 -6.01 -17.71 -3.21
N SER A 37 -7.12 -17.00 -3.21
CA SER A 37 -7.64 -16.32 -4.38
C SER A 37 -8.11 -14.92 -4.00
N ASP A 38 -7.88 -13.93 -4.86
CA ASP A 38 -8.37 -12.56 -4.69
C ASP A 38 -9.50 -12.19 -5.66
N SER A 39 -9.86 -13.12 -6.55
CA SER A 39 -10.92 -12.95 -7.55
C SER A 39 -11.47 -14.31 -8.02
N PRO A 40 -12.74 -14.37 -8.45
CA PRO A 40 -13.42 -15.63 -8.78
C PRO A 40 -12.82 -16.42 -9.94
N GLU A 41 -11.94 -15.81 -10.74
CA GLU A 41 -11.32 -16.42 -11.91
C GLU A 41 -9.82 -16.73 -11.72
N HIS A 42 -9.20 -16.24 -10.64
CA HIS A 42 -7.76 -16.30 -10.46
C HIS A 42 -7.37 -16.74 -9.06
N VAL A 43 -6.55 -17.80 -9.02
CA VAL A 43 -5.83 -18.21 -7.82
C VAL A 43 -4.51 -17.44 -7.78
N LEU A 44 -4.22 -16.86 -6.63
CA LEU A 44 -2.94 -16.21 -6.38
C LEU A 44 -1.84 -17.25 -6.22
N GLU A 45 -2.08 -18.23 -5.34
CA GLU A 45 -1.16 -19.31 -5.05
C GLU A 45 -1.94 -20.55 -4.58
N SER A 46 -1.38 -21.74 -4.83
CA SER A 46 -1.96 -23.00 -4.38
C SER A 46 -0.92 -24.03 -3.94
N HIS A 47 -1.26 -24.75 -2.88
CA HIS A 47 -0.70 -26.06 -2.56
C HIS A 47 -1.44 -27.12 -3.36
N LEU A 48 -0.68 -27.90 -4.15
CA LEU A 48 -1.17 -28.82 -5.17
C LEU A 48 -1.94 -28.08 -6.30
N SER A 49 -2.24 -28.84 -7.36
CA SER A 49 -3.06 -28.31 -8.46
C SER A 49 -4.48 -28.08 -7.97
N PHE A 50 -4.95 -26.83 -8.00
CA PHE A 50 -6.30 -26.47 -7.59
C PHE A 50 -7.25 -26.50 -8.80
N PRO A 51 -8.35 -27.28 -8.75
CA PRO A 51 -9.29 -27.42 -9.87
C PRO A 51 -10.01 -26.10 -10.18
N ALA A 52 -9.84 -25.60 -11.41
CA ALA A 52 -10.31 -24.27 -11.81
C ALA A 52 -11.85 -24.15 -11.81
N ASP A 53 -12.55 -25.24 -12.13
CA ASP A 53 -14.02 -25.35 -12.08
C ASP A 53 -14.57 -25.15 -10.66
N ARG A 54 -13.79 -25.49 -9.64
CA ARG A 54 -14.20 -25.34 -8.24
C ARG A 54 -14.07 -23.92 -7.74
N ILE A 55 -13.13 -23.12 -8.27
CA ILE A 55 -12.87 -21.75 -7.80
C ILE A 55 -14.16 -20.92 -7.85
N ALA A 56 -14.75 -20.78 -9.05
CA ALA A 56 -15.96 -19.97 -9.23
C ALA A 56 -17.12 -20.44 -8.33
N SER A 57 -17.31 -21.77 -8.20
CA SER A 57 -18.37 -22.34 -7.36
C SER A 57 -18.19 -22.04 -5.86
N LEU A 58 -16.95 -22.11 -5.35
CA LEU A 58 -16.63 -21.80 -3.97
C LEU A 58 -16.71 -20.30 -3.70
N TRP A 59 -16.35 -19.47 -4.68
CA TRP A 59 -16.49 -18.01 -4.60
C TRP A 59 -17.94 -17.56 -4.50
N GLN A 60 -18.85 -18.18 -5.25
CA GLN A 60 -20.28 -17.89 -5.19
C GLN A 60 -20.92 -18.38 -3.89
N ALA A 61 -20.46 -19.52 -3.38
CA ALA A 61 -20.95 -20.10 -2.13
C ALA A 61 -20.29 -19.51 -0.87
N ALA A 62 -19.31 -18.60 -1.04
CA ALA A 62 -18.60 -17.99 0.07
C ALA A 62 -19.54 -17.05 0.86
N PRO A 63 -19.62 -17.19 2.19
CA PRO A 63 -20.43 -16.30 3.00
C PRO A 63 -19.88 -14.87 2.96
N GLU A 64 -20.77 -13.90 3.11
CA GLU A 64 -20.38 -12.49 3.31
C GLU A 64 -19.95 -12.21 4.76
N THR A 65 -20.20 -13.15 5.68
CA THR A 65 -19.77 -13.08 7.07
C THR A 65 -18.32 -13.53 7.23
N ASP A 66 -17.76 -13.43 8.44
CA ASP A 66 -16.43 -13.97 8.77
C ASP A 66 -16.44 -15.49 9.07
N GLU A 67 -17.52 -16.19 8.70
CA GLU A 67 -17.64 -17.61 8.97
C GLU A 67 -16.91 -18.48 7.94
N ILE A 68 -16.34 -19.58 8.41
CA ILE A 68 -15.75 -20.60 7.55
C ILE A 68 -16.86 -21.56 7.12
N ALA A 69 -17.20 -21.53 5.83
CA ALA A 69 -18.21 -22.41 5.26
C ALA A 69 -17.61 -23.74 4.82
N LEU A 70 -18.22 -24.83 5.27
CA LEU A 70 -17.93 -26.19 4.82
C LEU A 70 -19.04 -26.60 3.85
N LEU A 71 -18.65 -26.84 2.61
CA LEU A 71 -19.53 -27.11 1.48
C LEU A 71 -19.28 -28.55 0.97
N PRO A 72 -20.24 -29.17 0.26
CA PRO A 72 -20.01 -30.47 -0.37
C PRO A 72 -18.82 -30.48 -1.33
N GLN A 73 -18.55 -29.35 -1.97
CA GLN A 73 -17.45 -29.15 -2.92
C GLN A 73 -16.11 -28.74 -2.28
N GLY A 74 -16.05 -28.55 -0.96
CA GLY A 74 -14.83 -28.09 -0.27
C GLY A 74 -15.11 -27.17 0.90
N ALA A 75 -14.12 -26.39 1.31
CA ALA A 75 -14.24 -25.39 2.36
C ALA A 75 -13.76 -24.03 1.88
N VAL A 76 -14.38 -22.98 2.40
CA VAL A 76 -14.02 -21.61 2.08
C VAL A 76 -13.95 -20.76 3.34
N ALA A 77 -12.87 -19.98 3.45
CA ALA A 77 -12.68 -19.02 4.53
C ALA A 77 -12.38 -17.64 3.92
N PRO A 78 -13.19 -16.61 4.21
CA PRO A 78 -12.92 -15.26 3.75
C PRO A 78 -11.71 -14.66 4.47
N VAL A 79 -10.96 -13.81 3.78
CA VAL A 79 -9.80 -13.09 4.33
C VAL A 79 -10.08 -11.60 4.29
N TYR A 80 -9.98 -10.94 5.45
CA TYR A 80 -10.25 -9.52 5.60
C TYR A 80 -8.97 -8.74 5.92
N VAL A 81 -8.77 -7.62 5.23
CA VAL A 81 -7.72 -6.66 5.55
C VAL A 81 -8.39 -5.30 5.74
N GLU A 82 -8.14 -4.64 6.88
CA GLU A 82 -8.80 -3.39 7.27
C GLU A 82 -10.36 -3.47 7.19
N SER A 83 -10.94 -4.56 7.72
CA SER A 83 -12.40 -4.82 7.68
C SER A 83 -13.00 -4.98 6.27
N ARG A 84 -12.17 -5.14 5.25
CA ARG A 84 -12.60 -5.32 3.86
C ARG A 84 -12.19 -6.70 3.35
N ARG A 85 -13.12 -7.41 2.71
CA ARG A 85 -12.82 -8.72 2.12
C ARG A 85 -11.80 -8.56 0.99
N SER A 86 -10.61 -9.11 1.20
CA SER A 86 -9.46 -8.98 0.30
C SER A 86 -9.22 -10.24 -0.53
N GLY A 87 -9.81 -11.37 -0.14
CA GLY A 87 -9.80 -12.62 -0.89
C GLY A 87 -10.45 -13.76 -0.11
N LEU A 88 -10.25 -14.98 -0.61
CA LEU A 88 -10.75 -16.23 -0.04
C LEU A 88 -9.62 -17.26 0.03
N ILE A 89 -9.64 -18.07 1.08
CA ILE A 89 -8.93 -19.34 1.18
C ILE A 89 -9.90 -20.43 0.73
N LEU A 90 -9.45 -21.31 -0.15
CA LEU A 90 -10.22 -22.37 -0.76
C LEU A 90 -9.54 -23.71 -0.49
N ALA A 91 -10.27 -24.69 0.02
CA ALA A 91 -9.78 -26.06 0.17
C ALA A 91 -10.76 -27.04 -0.48
N THR A 92 -10.27 -28.10 -1.12
CA THR A 92 -11.10 -29.10 -1.80
C THR A 92 -10.59 -30.52 -1.58
N GLY A 93 -11.37 -31.52 -1.96
CA GLY A 93 -11.02 -32.93 -1.80
C GLY A 93 -11.50 -33.55 -0.48
N ALA A 94 -10.82 -34.61 -0.03
CA ALA A 94 -11.16 -35.32 1.19
C ALA A 94 -10.69 -34.54 2.42
N LEU A 95 -11.51 -33.58 2.86
CA LEU A 95 -11.20 -32.75 4.01
C LEU A 95 -11.30 -33.53 5.32
N PRO A 96 -10.48 -33.18 6.33
CA PRO A 96 -10.57 -33.77 7.66
C PRO A 96 -11.90 -33.39 8.35
N PRO A 97 -12.18 -33.95 9.55
CA PRO A 97 -13.41 -33.65 10.26
C PRO A 97 -13.66 -32.15 10.40
N PRO A 98 -14.93 -31.70 10.31
CA PRO A 98 -15.31 -30.28 10.38
C PRO A 98 -14.60 -29.41 11.43
N PRO A 99 -14.41 -29.84 12.70
CA PRO A 99 -13.72 -29.02 13.69
C PRO A 99 -12.24 -28.78 13.34
N GLN A 100 -11.56 -29.78 12.79
CA GLN A 100 -10.15 -29.68 12.40
C GLN A 100 -9.99 -28.79 11.16
N THR A 101 -10.81 -29.00 10.12
CA THR A 101 -10.79 -28.16 8.92
C THR A 101 -11.00 -26.69 9.25
N ARG A 102 -11.98 -26.38 10.11
CA ARG A 102 -12.23 -25.00 10.54
C ARG A 102 -11.05 -24.41 11.31
N LEU A 103 -10.46 -25.17 12.23
CA LEU A 103 -9.32 -24.69 13.03
C LEU A 103 -8.12 -24.38 12.15
N VAL A 104 -7.79 -25.27 11.19
CA VAL A 104 -6.67 -25.10 10.27
C VAL A 104 -6.90 -23.89 9.35
N LEU A 105 -8.10 -23.75 8.77
CA LEU A 105 -8.43 -22.61 7.92
C LEU A 105 -8.49 -21.29 8.69
N ALA A 106 -8.97 -21.30 9.94
CA ALA A 106 -8.96 -20.12 10.80
C ALA A 106 -7.54 -19.68 11.14
N ALA A 107 -6.66 -20.64 11.46
CA ALA A 107 -5.26 -20.35 11.75
C ALA A 107 -4.52 -19.79 10.52
N LEU A 108 -4.76 -20.36 9.34
CA LEU A 108 -4.23 -19.83 8.09
C LEU A 108 -4.77 -18.43 7.81
N ARG A 109 -6.08 -18.20 7.93
CA ARG A 109 -6.70 -16.89 7.78
C ARG A 109 -6.01 -15.86 8.68
N GLN A 110 -5.94 -16.13 9.98
CA GLN A 110 -5.31 -15.24 10.95
C GLN A 110 -3.84 -14.93 10.60
N SER A 111 -3.11 -15.92 10.08
CA SER A 111 -1.73 -15.75 9.64
C SER A 111 -1.65 -14.83 8.42
N LEU A 112 -2.51 -15.02 7.41
CA LEU A 112 -2.55 -14.18 6.21
C LEU A 112 -2.95 -12.74 6.53
N GLU A 113 -3.96 -12.56 7.38
CA GLU A 113 -4.44 -11.24 7.80
C GLU A 113 -3.37 -10.48 8.59
N SER A 114 -2.69 -11.17 9.52
CA SER A 114 -1.57 -10.60 10.28
C SER A 114 -0.41 -10.16 9.37
N LEU A 115 -0.02 -11.01 8.40
CA LEU A 115 1.04 -10.68 7.46
C LEU A 115 0.67 -9.52 6.52
N ALA A 116 -0.60 -9.48 6.10
CA ALA A 116 -1.11 -8.38 5.29
C ALA A 116 -1.09 -7.06 6.07
N GLN A 117 -1.51 -7.08 7.34
CA GLN A 117 -1.50 -5.93 8.24
C GLN A 117 -0.07 -5.40 8.46
N VAL A 118 0.89 -6.29 8.79
CA VAL A 118 2.30 -5.92 8.95
C VAL A 118 2.86 -5.32 7.67
N THR A 119 2.47 -5.83 6.50
CA THR A 119 2.92 -5.29 5.21
C THR A 119 2.35 -3.90 4.93
N LEU A 120 1.10 -3.64 5.29
CA LEU A 120 0.49 -2.31 5.20
C LEU A 120 1.19 -1.31 6.11
N GLU A 121 1.41 -1.66 7.37
CA GLU A 121 2.11 -0.81 8.34
C GLU A 121 3.52 -0.46 7.87
N ARG A 122 4.28 -1.46 7.40
CA ARG A 122 5.62 -1.25 6.84
C ARG A 122 5.61 -0.30 5.64
N ARG A 123 4.61 -0.40 4.77
CA ARG A 123 4.46 0.51 3.62
C ARG A 123 4.12 1.93 4.05
N ALA A 124 3.23 2.09 5.02
CA ALA A 124 2.87 3.40 5.56
C ALA A 124 4.10 4.12 6.14
N VAL A 125 4.87 3.41 6.98
CA VAL A 125 6.10 3.95 7.58
C VAL A 125 7.15 4.29 6.51
N ALA A 126 7.37 3.41 5.52
CA ALA A 126 8.31 3.67 4.44
C ALA A 126 7.90 4.87 3.58
N HIS A 127 6.60 5.02 3.31
CA HIS A 127 6.06 6.15 2.57
C HIS A 127 6.23 7.47 3.34
N GLU A 128 5.96 7.47 4.65
CA GLU A 128 6.18 8.64 5.50
C GLU A 128 7.67 9.02 5.56
N ALA A 129 8.56 8.04 5.75
CA ALA A 129 10.00 8.27 5.75
C ALA A 129 10.50 8.85 4.41
N LEU A 130 10.02 8.34 3.27
CA LEU A 130 10.35 8.88 1.95
C LEU A 130 9.82 10.31 1.77
N ALA A 131 8.62 10.62 2.27
CA ALA A 131 8.08 11.97 2.24
C ALA A 131 8.94 12.94 3.07
N ARG A 132 9.34 12.53 4.28
CA ARG A 132 10.24 13.31 5.15
C ARG A 132 11.62 13.51 4.54
N TYR A 133 12.17 12.49 3.88
CA TYR A 133 13.45 12.60 3.19
C TYR A 133 13.38 13.60 2.03
N ARG A 134 12.30 13.59 1.24
CA ARG A 134 12.07 14.58 0.18
C ARG A 134 11.95 16.01 0.73
N GLU A 135 11.23 16.17 1.84
CA GLU A 135 11.10 17.45 2.54
C GLU A 135 12.46 17.97 3.02
N LEU A 136 13.26 17.12 3.67
CA LEU A 136 14.61 17.48 4.11
C LEU A 136 15.52 17.85 2.94
N ASN A 137 15.56 17.05 1.87
CA ASN A 137 16.38 17.35 0.69
C ASN A 137 16.00 18.68 0.05
N LEU A 138 14.71 19.01 0.01
CA LEU A 138 14.25 20.30 -0.48
C LEU A 138 14.78 21.44 0.40
N LEU A 139 14.68 21.31 1.72
CA LEU A 139 15.22 22.30 2.66
C LEU A 139 16.74 22.43 2.57
N TYR A 140 17.46 21.32 2.40
CA TYR A 140 18.91 21.33 2.19
C TYR A 140 19.30 22.03 0.88
N ASN A 141 18.65 21.70 -0.24
CA ASN A 141 18.91 22.35 -1.52
C ASN A 141 18.59 23.84 -1.48
N LEU A 142 17.52 24.22 -0.77
CA LEU A 142 17.20 25.63 -0.52
C LEU A 142 18.32 26.28 0.30
N GLY A 143 18.72 25.67 1.42
CA GLY A 143 19.81 26.17 2.28
C GLY A 143 21.15 26.32 1.56
N GLU A 144 21.51 25.38 0.69
CA GLU A 144 22.72 25.46 -0.14
C GLU A 144 22.62 26.57 -1.20
N THR A 145 21.46 26.70 -1.84
CA THR A 145 21.19 27.81 -2.77
C THR A 145 21.30 29.16 -2.05
N LEU A 146 20.73 29.26 -0.84
CA LEU A 146 20.85 30.45 0.01
C LEU A 146 22.32 30.72 0.40
N ALA A 147 23.09 29.70 0.74
CA ALA A 147 24.49 29.88 1.15
C ALA A 147 25.43 30.24 -0.02
N THR A 148 25.08 29.88 -1.26
CA THR A 148 25.89 30.11 -2.46
C THR A 148 25.59 31.42 -3.17
N CYS A 149 24.43 32.04 -2.91
CA CYS A 149 24.15 33.39 -3.37
C CYS A 149 24.87 34.41 -2.46
N LEU A 150 26.05 34.86 -2.89
CA LEU A 150 26.77 36.01 -2.31
C LEU A 150 26.02 37.36 -2.49
N ASN A 151 24.96 37.36 -3.30
CA ASN A 151 24.09 38.49 -3.53
C ASN A 151 22.70 38.22 -2.92
N VAL A 152 22.36 38.98 -1.88
CA VAL A 152 21.10 38.87 -1.13
C VAL A 152 19.88 39.09 -2.04
N ASP A 153 20.01 39.92 -3.07
CA ASP A 153 18.89 40.20 -3.98
C ASP A 153 18.57 38.98 -4.87
N GLU A 154 19.59 38.34 -5.45
CA GLU A 154 19.42 37.11 -6.25
C GLU A 154 18.86 35.96 -5.42
N LEU A 155 19.33 35.84 -4.18
CA LEU A 155 18.89 34.86 -3.21
C LEU A 155 17.38 34.97 -2.93
N LEU A 156 16.92 36.16 -2.58
CA LEU A 156 15.52 36.41 -2.23
C LEU A 156 14.61 36.17 -3.43
N GLN A 157 15.05 36.55 -4.64
CA GLN A 157 14.33 36.33 -5.88
C GLN A 157 14.17 34.82 -6.18
N ARG A 158 15.23 34.04 -6.02
CA ARG A 158 15.21 32.57 -6.22
C ARG A 158 14.31 31.86 -5.21
N VAL A 159 14.33 32.29 -3.95
CA VAL A 159 13.47 31.73 -2.88
C VAL A 159 12.00 31.95 -3.18
N VAL A 160 11.62 33.18 -3.55
CA VAL A 160 10.22 33.50 -3.90
C VAL A 160 9.74 32.72 -5.11
N PHE A 161 10.60 32.53 -6.11
CA PHE A 161 10.29 31.74 -7.30
C PHE A 161 10.09 30.25 -6.99
N GLU A 162 11.00 29.63 -6.24
CA GLU A 162 10.87 28.21 -5.89
C GLU A 162 9.70 27.96 -4.93
N ALA A 163 9.48 28.83 -3.95
CA ALA A 163 8.35 28.71 -3.03
C ALA A 163 7.01 28.82 -3.78
N THR A 164 6.84 29.80 -4.66
CA THR A 164 5.60 29.93 -5.46
C THR A 164 5.36 28.73 -6.37
N ARG A 165 6.40 28.15 -6.97
CA ARG A 165 6.30 26.90 -7.75
C ARG A 165 5.85 25.71 -6.90
N ILE A 166 6.43 25.53 -5.72
CA ILE A 166 6.14 24.39 -4.83
C ILE A 166 4.70 24.47 -4.30
N ILE A 167 4.25 25.66 -3.92
CA ILE A 167 2.92 25.87 -3.31
C ILE A 167 1.84 26.16 -4.38
N GLN A 168 2.23 26.20 -5.66
CA GLN A 168 1.36 26.57 -6.79
C GLN A 168 0.65 27.92 -6.60
N ALA A 169 1.34 28.88 -5.98
CA ALA A 169 0.82 30.22 -5.79
C ALA A 169 0.92 31.03 -7.10
N ARG A 170 -0.07 31.89 -7.37
CA ARG A 170 -0.12 32.70 -8.59
C ARG A 170 0.94 33.79 -8.62
N GLN A 171 1.25 34.35 -7.45
CA GLN A 171 2.24 35.40 -7.20
C GLN A 171 2.72 35.27 -5.75
N GLY A 172 3.91 35.78 -5.48
CA GLY A 172 4.55 35.84 -4.17
C GLY A 172 5.64 36.90 -4.13
N ALA A 173 5.85 37.49 -2.95
CA ALA A 173 6.86 38.53 -2.74
C ALA A 173 7.49 38.38 -1.35
N VAL A 174 8.73 38.86 -1.20
CA VAL A 174 9.42 39.02 0.09
C VAL A 174 9.59 40.50 0.36
N LEU A 175 9.22 40.90 1.58
CA LEU A 175 9.33 42.26 2.08
C LEU A 175 10.44 42.30 3.15
N LEU A 176 11.36 43.25 3.03
CA LEU A 176 12.33 43.57 4.09
C LEU A 176 11.82 44.74 4.91
N LEU A 177 11.87 44.58 6.23
CA LEU A 177 11.56 45.62 7.19
C LEU A 177 12.86 46.29 7.64
N ASP A 178 12.97 47.60 7.46
CA ASP A 178 14.12 48.37 7.95
C ASP A 178 14.01 48.63 9.48
N THR A 179 15.09 49.16 10.07
CA THR A 179 15.13 49.52 11.49
C THR A 179 14.23 50.70 11.86
N ALA A 180 13.72 51.44 10.87
CA ALA A 180 12.77 52.53 11.04
C ALA A 180 11.29 52.06 10.93
N GLY A 181 11.05 50.79 10.58
CA GLY A 181 9.72 50.20 10.44
C GLY A 181 9.10 50.30 9.04
N HIS A 182 9.87 50.62 8.01
CA HIS A 182 9.40 50.65 6.62
C HIS A 182 9.61 49.31 5.91
N PHE A 183 8.59 48.89 5.15
CA PHE A 183 8.69 47.73 4.28
C PHE A 183 9.20 48.14 2.89
N SER A 184 10.15 47.37 2.36
CA SER A 184 10.61 47.46 0.98
C SER A 184 10.45 46.08 0.32
N VAL A 185 10.07 46.05 -0.96
CA VAL A 185 10.00 44.79 -1.71
C VAL A 185 11.42 44.39 -2.08
N ALA A 186 11.83 43.22 -1.61
CA ALA A 186 13.17 42.68 -1.87
C ALA A 186 13.17 41.58 -2.93
N ALA A 187 12.02 40.93 -3.14
CA ALA A 187 11.81 39.99 -4.23
C ALA A 187 10.33 39.88 -4.57
N GLN A 188 10.02 39.61 -5.83
CA GLN A 188 8.65 39.34 -6.29
C GLN A 188 8.64 38.43 -7.51
N THR A 189 7.60 37.61 -7.65
CA THR A 189 7.34 36.87 -8.89
C THR A 189 6.51 37.73 -9.82
N ASP A 190 7.15 38.21 -10.88
CA ASP A 190 6.45 38.91 -11.95
C ASP A 190 5.64 37.93 -12.78
N ALA A 191 4.48 38.36 -13.27
CA ALA A 191 3.51 37.51 -13.96
C ALA A 191 3.98 37.00 -15.34
N ASP A 192 5.16 37.41 -15.82
CA ASP A 192 5.62 37.24 -17.19
C ASP A 192 7.07 36.72 -17.32
N ASP A 193 7.72 36.33 -16.22
CA ASP A 193 9.11 35.86 -16.25
C ASP A 193 9.20 34.39 -16.69
N THR A 194 9.30 34.21 -18.01
CA THR A 194 9.76 32.98 -18.65
C THR A 194 11.10 32.54 -18.03
N PRO A 195 11.35 31.23 -17.79
CA PRO A 195 12.55 30.80 -17.08
C PRO A 195 13.81 31.15 -17.86
N LEU A 196 14.82 31.71 -17.19
CA LEU A 196 16.18 31.77 -17.74
C LEU A 196 16.71 30.34 -17.94
N PRO A 197 17.26 30.00 -19.12
CA PRO A 197 17.76 28.66 -19.39
C PRO A 197 19.03 28.38 -18.57
N PHE A 198 19.18 27.10 -18.22
CA PHE A 198 20.32 26.51 -17.52
C PHE A 198 21.66 26.73 -18.23
#